data_AF-A0A935WQH3-F1
#
_entry.id   AF-A0A935WQH3-F1
#
_cell.length_a   1.000
_cell.length_b   1.000
_cell.length_c   1.000
_cell.angle_alpha   90.00
_cell.angle_beta   90.00
_cell.angle_gamma   90.00
#
_symmetry.space_group_name_H-M   'P 1'
#
loop_
_entity.id
_entity.type
_entity.pdbx_description
1 polymer ?
#
loop_
_entity_poly.entity_id
_entity_poly.type
_entity_poly.pdbx_seq_one_letter_code
_entity_poly.pdbx_strand_id
1 'polypeptide(L)'
;MQFKALTVLAALCLAFAAAPAPAQEKAKDKETRPFNVTKMGASEAQKRLEAAIRVSQAGRNCKLDAPIADKDDERLTGFINALQKKLRLDPNRLERSYYVKSFDEYEKDEAKFCETWGKQIPDFVKRLP
;
A
#
# COMPACT_ATOMS: atom_id res chain seq x y z
N MET A 1 -3.24 -66.55 10.44
CA MET A 1 -2.74 -65.35 11.16
C MET A 1 -1.21 -65.38 11.04
N GLN A 2 -0.65 -64.57 10.13
CA GLN A 2 0.78 -64.59 9.79
C GLN A 2 1.59 -63.60 10.64
N PHE A 3 2.86 -63.92 10.78
CA PHE A 3 3.78 -63.53 11.84
C PHE A 3 4.34 -62.09 11.73
N LYS A 4 4.37 -61.45 12.90
CA LYS A 4 5.39 -60.59 13.53
C LYS A 4 6.34 -59.77 12.65
N ALA A 5 6.20 -58.48 12.89
CA ALA A 5 7.00 -57.31 12.54
C ALA A 5 8.52 -57.36 12.84
N LEU A 6 9.23 -56.81 11.85
CA LEU A 6 10.31 -55.82 11.89
C LEU A 6 11.63 -56.14 12.61
N THR A 7 12.63 -56.41 11.77
CA THR A 7 14.07 -56.34 12.04
C THR A 7 14.59 -54.93 11.72
N VAL A 8 15.17 -54.29 12.75
CA VAL A 8 16.36 -53.42 12.79
C VAL A 8 16.76 -52.62 11.53
N LEU A 9 16.83 -51.29 11.65
CA LEU A 9 17.85 -50.45 11.00
C LEU A 9 18.05 -49.19 11.86
N ALA A 10 19.11 -49.13 12.67
CA ALA A 10 20.39 -48.50 12.34
C ALA A 10 20.32 -46.97 12.41
N ALA A 11 20.90 -46.44 13.50
CA ALA A 11 21.23 -45.05 13.69
C ALA A 11 22.21 -44.56 12.61
N LEU A 12 21.99 -43.35 12.10
CA LEU A 12 23.05 -42.57 11.47
C LEU A 12 22.91 -41.10 11.86
N CYS A 13 23.88 -40.64 12.63
CA CYS A 13 24.13 -39.25 12.97
C CYS A 13 24.27 -38.40 11.70
N LEU A 14 23.52 -37.31 11.63
CA LEU A 14 23.89 -36.15 10.81
C LEU A 14 23.84 -34.92 11.70
N ALA A 15 25.05 -34.53 12.14
CA ALA A 15 25.33 -33.25 12.75
C ALA A 15 24.96 -32.15 11.75
N PHE A 16 23.88 -31.41 12.03
CA PHE A 16 23.54 -30.23 11.27
C PHE A 16 24.42 -29.08 11.77
N ALA A 17 25.43 -28.77 10.98
CA ALA A 17 26.32 -27.65 11.19
C ALA A 17 25.53 -26.35 11.35
N ALA A 18 25.94 -25.56 12.36
CA ALA A 18 25.46 -24.22 12.61
C ALA A 18 25.69 -23.33 11.38
N ALA A 19 24.62 -22.97 10.69
CA ALA A 19 24.59 -21.79 9.83
C ALA A 19 24.15 -20.61 10.71
N PRO A 20 24.90 -19.50 10.79
CA PRO A 20 24.36 -18.28 11.37
C PRO A 20 23.20 -17.84 10.49
N ALA A 21 21.99 -17.88 11.06
CA ALA A 21 20.81 -17.31 10.43
C ALA A 21 21.17 -15.88 9.97
N PRO A 22 20.90 -15.51 8.71
CA PRO A 22 21.12 -14.14 8.26
C PRO A 22 20.32 -13.24 9.19
N ALA A 23 21.01 -12.22 9.71
CA ALA A 23 20.46 -11.19 10.55
C ALA A 23 19.02 -10.88 10.11
N GLN A 24 18.05 -11.30 10.93
CA GLN A 24 16.73 -10.74 10.88
C GLN A 24 16.92 -9.28 11.29
N GLU A 25 17.17 -8.45 10.27
CA GLU A 25 17.00 -7.02 10.34
C GLU A 25 15.62 -6.83 10.95
N LYS A 26 15.63 -6.47 12.23
CA LYS A 26 14.45 -6.25 13.03
C LYS A 26 13.49 -5.47 12.14
N ALA A 27 12.34 -6.06 11.87
CA ALA A 27 11.16 -5.33 11.45
C ALA A 27 10.87 -4.35 12.59
N LYS A 28 11.60 -3.22 12.57
CA LYS A 28 11.23 -2.03 13.32
C LYS A 28 9.80 -1.78 12.93
N ASP A 29 8.95 -1.73 13.95
CA ASP A 29 7.67 -1.06 13.92
C ASP A 29 7.59 -0.14 12.71
N LYS A 30 6.75 -0.49 11.74
CA LYS A 30 6.22 0.50 10.80
C LYS A 30 5.31 1.41 11.62
N GLU A 31 5.93 2.18 12.51
CA GLU A 31 5.43 3.45 12.99
C GLU A 31 4.83 4.10 11.75
N THR A 32 3.51 4.29 11.79
CA THR A 32 2.73 4.70 10.63
C THR A 32 3.01 6.18 10.40
N ARG A 33 4.22 6.47 9.90
CA ARG A 33 4.76 7.82 9.84
C ARG A 33 3.90 8.65 8.90
N PRO A 34 3.57 9.89 9.31
CA PRO A 34 2.88 10.82 8.44
C PRO A 34 3.71 11.08 7.18
N PHE A 35 3.03 11.36 6.08
CA PHE A 35 3.67 11.71 4.84
C PHE A 35 4.40 13.03 4.99
N ASN A 36 5.68 13.03 4.61
CA ASN A 36 6.50 14.23 4.61
C ASN A 36 6.85 14.61 3.17
N VAL A 37 6.03 15.46 2.54
CA VAL A 37 6.19 15.88 1.13
C VAL A 37 7.53 16.60 0.90
N THR A 38 8.04 17.32 1.90
CA THR A 38 9.28 18.10 1.73
C THR A 38 10.51 17.20 1.63
N LYS A 39 10.55 16.13 2.43
CA LYS A 39 11.63 15.13 2.45
C LYS A 39 11.48 14.02 1.39
N MET A 40 10.33 13.94 0.73
CA MET A 40 10.03 12.91 -0.27
C MET A 40 10.79 13.14 -1.59
N GLY A 41 11.39 12.07 -2.12
CA GLY A 41 11.98 12.07 -3.47
C GLY A 41 10.91 12.08 -4.57
N ALA A 42 11.28 12.47 -5.80
CA ALA A 42 10.32 12.61 -6.90
C ALA A 42 9.58 11.30 -7.24
N SER A 43 10.27 10.16 -7.26
CA SER A 43 9.63 8.86 -7.53
C SER A 43 8.60 8.48 -6.46
N GLU A 44 8.91 8.72 -5.18
CA GLU A 44 7.96 8.48 -4.11
C GLU A 44 6.80 9.47 -4.17
N ALA A 45 7.07 10.75 -4.43
CA ALA A 45 6.03 11.77 -4.59
C ALA A 45 5.05 11.42 -5.70
N GLN A 46 5.54 10.90 -6.83
CA GLN A 46 4.67 10.43 -7.90
C GLN A 46 3.81 9.25 -7.45
N LYS A 47 4.38 8.23 -6.80
CA LYS A 47 3.61 7.09 -6.28
C LYS A 47 2.56 7.52 -5.25
N ARG A 48 2.87 8.49 -4.40
CA ARG A 48 1.94 9.02 -3.40
C ARG A 48 0.84 9.86 -4.04
N LEU A 49 1.15 10.61 -5.08
CA LEU A 49 0.17 11.38 -5.84
C LEU A 49 -0.84 10.45 -6.51
N GLU A 50 -0.30 9.44 -7.19
CA GLU A 50 -1.05 8.35 -7.82
C GLU A 50 -1.95 7.61 -6.83
N ALA A 51 -1.46 7.33 -5.62
CA ALA A 51 -2.27 6.70 -4.59
C ALA A 51 -3.33 7.67 -4.01
N ALA A 52 -2.96 8.92 -3.74
CA ALA A 52 -3.88 9.92 -3.18
C ALA A 52 -5.06 10.19 -4.10
N ILE A 53 -4.82 10.24 -5.41
CA ILE A 53 -5.87 10.44 -6.41
C ILE A 53 -6.81 9.23 -6.47
N ARG A 54 -6.28 8.01 -6.46
CA ARG A 54 -7.11 6.79 -6.42
C ARG A 54 -7.91 6.66 -5.14
N VAL A 55 -7.33 7.04 -4.00
CA VAL A 55 -8.01 7.13 -2.70
C VAL A 55 -9.14 8.16 -2.74
N SER A 56 -8.90 9.34 -3.32
CA SER A 56 -9.94 10.37 -3.48
C SER A 56 -11.07 9.88 -4.40
N GLN A 57 -10.72 9.26 -5.53
CA GLN A 57 -11.69 8.68 -6.46
C GLN A 57 -12.51 7.57 -5.78
N ALA A 58 -11.86 6.68 -5.03
CA ALA A 58 -12.55 5.63 -4.28
C ALA A 58 -13.49 6.23 -3.22
N GLY A 59 -13.05 7.27 -2.51
CA GLY A 59 -13.88 8.00 -1.54
C GLY A 59 -15.17 8.57 -2.11
N ARG A 60 -15.17 8.96 -3.39
CA ARG A 60 -16.31 9.59 -4.06
C ARG A 60 -17.24 8.60 -4.75
N ASN A 61 -16.71 7.47 -5.24
CA ASN A 61 -17.45 6.57 -6.13
C ASN A 61 -17.75 5.20 -5.50
N CYS A 62 -16.95 4.75 -4.55
CA CYS A 62 -17.15 3.45 -3.93
C CYS A 62 -18.20 3.52 -2.82
N LYS A 63 -18.97 2.44 -2.66
CA LYS A 63 -19.80 2.25 -1.46
C LYS A 63 -18.87 1.85 -0.31
N LEU A 64 -18.70 2.75 0.65
CA LEU A 64 -17.85 2.56 1.81
C LEU A 64 -18.71 2.45 3.07
N ASP A 65 -18.34 1.55 3.99
CA ASP A 65 -18.99 1.43 5.30
C ASP A 65 -18.84 2.71 6.13
N ALA A 66 -17.74 3.44 5.91
CA ALA A 66 -17.47 4.75 6.48
C ALA A 66 -17.02 5.71 5.37
N PRO A 67 -17.78 6.79 5.10
CA PRO A 67 -17.36 7.81 4.14
C PRO A 67 -16.14 8.58 4.65
N ILE A 68 -15.39 9.19 3.72
CA ILE A 68 -14.29 10.11 4.08
C ILE A 68 -14.90 11.34 4.75
N ALA A 69 -14.45 11.67 5.96
CA ALA A 69 -14.87 12.89 6.64
C ALA A 69 -14.37 14.13 5.88
N ASP A 70 -15.15 15.22 5.88
CA ASP A 70 -14.81 16.45 5.14
C ASP A 70 -13.41 16.97 5.45
N LYS A 71 -13.02 16.96 6.74
CA LYS A 71 -11.66 17.36 7.17
C LYS A 71 -10.56 16.52 6.51
N ASP A 72 -10.83 15.26 6.24
CA ASP A 72 -9.86 14.32 5.67
C ASP A 72 -9.86 14.42 4.14
N ASP A 73 -10.98 14.75 3.51
CA ASP A 73 -11.01 15.12 2.08
C ASP A 73 -10.27 16.44 1.82
N GLU A 74 -10.39 17.42 2.72
CA GLU A 74 -9.63 18.68 2.66
C GLU A 74 -8.12 18.41 2.80
N ARG A 75 -7.71 17.61 3.79
CA ARG A 75 -6.31 17.22 3.98
C ARG A 75 -5.78 16.42 2.78
N LEU A 76 -6.59 15.53 2.21
CA LEU A 76 -6.23 14.76 1.03
C LEU A 76 -6.02 15.67 -0.19
N THR A 77 -6.92 16.64 -0.39
CA THR A 77 -6.81 17.67 -1.43
C THR A 77 -5.54 18.50 -1.24
N GLY A 78 -5.28 18.97 -0.02
CA GLY A 78 -4.06 19.70 0.33
C GLY A 78 -2.79 18.90 0.04
N PHE A 79 -2.82 17.60 0.34
CA PHE A 79 -1.71 16.68 0.09
C PHE A 79 -1.46 16.46 -1.40
N ILE A 80 -2.51 16.26 -2.21
CA ILE A 80 -2.42 16.18 -3.68
C ILE A 80 -1.78 17.45 -4.25
N ASN A 81 -2.25 18.63 -3.82
CA ASN A 81 -1.71 19.92 -4.24
C ASN A 81 -0.23 20.08 -3.87
N ALA A 82 0.17 19.65 -2.66
CA ALA A 82 1.57 19.71 -2.23
C ALA A 82 2.46 18.79 -3.09
N LEU A 83 1.99 17.59 -3.43
CA LEU A 83 2.69 16.65 -4.30
C LEU A 83 2.79 17.16 -5.73
N GLN A 84 1.72 17.75 -6.26
CA GLN A 84 1.72 18.40 -7.58
C GLN A 84 2.79 19.49 -7.66
N LYS A 85 2.86 20.37 -6.64
CA LYS A 85 3.89 21.42 -6.54
C LYS A 85 5.29 20.82 -6.45
N LYS A 86 5.49 19.80 -5.60
CA LYS A 86 6.78 19.10 -5.43
C LYS A 86 7.28 18.50 -6.74
N LEU A 87 6.39 17.93 -7.53
CA LEU A 87 6.68 17.32 -8.84
C LEU A 87 6.70 18.34 -9.99
N ARG A 88 6.37 19.62 -9.72
CA ARG A 88 6.28 20.70 -10.71
C ARG A 88 5.37 20.33 -11.88
N LEU A 89 4.24 19.68 -11.58
CA LEU A 89 3.28 19.24 -12.60
C LEU A 89 2.39 20.40 -13.03
N ASP A 90 2.25 20.55 -14.35
CA ASP A 90 1.20 21.37 -14.93
C ASP A 90 -0.19 20.84 -14.52
N PRO A 91 -1.17 21.70 -14.21
CA PRO A 91 -2.53 21.27 -13.87
C PRO A 91 -3.16 20.33 -14.90
N ASN A 92 -2.92 20.54 -16.21
CA ASN A 92 -3.48 19.66 -17.24
C ASN A 92 -2.83 18.28 -17.25
N ARG A 93 -1.60 18.16 -16.73
CA ARG A 93 -0.94 16.86 -16.57
C ARG A 93 -1.55 16.09 -15.40
N LEU A 94 -1.92 16.78 -14.32
CA LEU A 94 -2.62 16.18 -13.19
C LEU A 94 -3.95 15.56 -13.66
N GLU A 95 -4.73 16.35 -14.39
CA GLU A 95 -6.01 15.93 -14.96
C GLU A 95 -5.85 14.70 -15.88
N ARG A 96 -5.06 14.85 -16.96
CA ARG A 96 -4.99 13.83 -18.02
C ARG A 96 -4.23 12.56 -17.64
N SER A 97 -3.19 12.65 -16.81
CA SER A 97 -2.33 11.49 -16.52
C SER A 97 -2.67 10.76 -15.22
N TYR A 98 -3.36 11.43 -14.29
CA TYR A 98 -3.64 10.85 -12.98
C TYR A 98 -5.13 10.69 -12.72
N TYR A 99 -5.94 11.75 -12.86
CA TYR A 99 -7.38 11.66 -12.61
C TYR A 99 -8.07 10.81 -13.68
N VAL A 100 -7.89 11.12 -14.97
CA VAL A 100 -8.46 10.32 -16.06
C VAL A 100 -8.01 8.87 -15.96
N LYS A 101 -6.72 8.61 -15.75
CA LYS A 101 -6.20 7.25 -15.59
C LYS A 101 -6.82 6.52 -14.39
N SER A 102 -7.00 7.20 -13.25
CA SER A 102 -7.66 6.62 -12.08
C SER A 102 -9.13 6.31 -12.37
N PHE A 103 -9.79 7.15 -13.17
CA PHE A 103 -11.17 6.93 -13.58
C PHE A 103 -11.29 5.76 -14.55
N ASP A 104 -10.40 5.64 -15.54
CA ASP A 104 -10.33 4.49 -16.45
C ASP A 104 -10.13 3.17 -15.67
N GLU A 105 -9.29 3.19 -14.64
CA GLU A 105 -9.08 2.03 -13.75
C GLU A 105 -10.34 1.66 -12.97
N TYR A 106 -11.13 2.66 -12.54
CA TYR A 106 -12.41 2.47 -11.88
C TYR A 106 -13.47 1.91 -12.85
N GLU A 107 -13.62 2.50 -14.04
CA GLU A 107 -14.62 2.07 -15.02
C GLU A 107 -14.34 0.65 -15.53
N LYS A 108 -13.07 0.27 -15.62
CA LYS A 108 -12.68 -1.05 -16.09
C LYS A 108 -13.09 -2.18 -15.14
N ASP A 109 -12.99 -1.96 -13.83
CA ASP A 109 -13.30 -2.97 -12.81
C ASP A 109 -13.59 -2.28 -11.46
N GLU A 110 -14.80 -1.73 -11.35
CA GLU A 110 -15.26 -0.99 -10.18
C GLU A 110 -15.07 -1.80 -8.89
N ALA A 111 -15.47 -3.07 -8.90
CA ALA A 111 -15.42 -3.93 -7.72
C ALA A 111 -13.98 -4.08 -7.21
N LYS A 112 -13.03 -4.38 -8.10
CA LYS A 112 -11.62 -4.52 -7.74
C LYS A 112 -11.00 -3.19 -7.35
N PHE A 113 -11.35 -2.10 -8.04
CA PHE A 113 -10.88 -0.75 -7.70
C PHE A 113 -11.30 -0.38 -6.28
N CYS A 114 -12.58 -0.55 -5.96
CA CYS A 114 -13.13 -0.26 -4.64
C CYS A 114 -12.60 -1.19 -3.56
N GLU A 115 -12.41 -2.47 -3.85
CA GLU A 115 -11.77 -3.38 -2.90
C GLU A 115 -10.33 -2.96 -2.60
N THR A 116 -9.58 -2.54 -3.61
CA THR A 116 -8.17 -2.18 -3.47
C THR A 116 -7.99 -0.84 -2.79
N TRP A 117 -8.67 0.20 -3.27
CA TRP A 117 -8.44 1.59 -2.86
C TRP A 117 -9.39 2.02 -1.75
N GLY A 118 -10.62 1.51 -1.73
CA GLY A 118 -11.57 1.77 -0.65
C GLY A 118 -11.05 1.30 0.70
N LYS A 119 -10.48 0.08 0.76
CA LYS A 119 -9.86 -0.45 1.99
C LYS A 119 -8.61 0.32 2.45
N GLN A 120 -7.94 1.05 1.54
CA GLN A 120 -6.74 1.82 1.88
C GLN A 120 -7.05 3.20 2.46
N ILE A 121 -8.27 3.72 2.29
CA ILE A 121 -8.67 5.05 2.73
C ILE A 121 -8.32 5.30 4.22
N PRO A 122 -8.69 4.44 5.19
CA PRO A 122 -8.47 4.75 6.61
C PRO A 122 -6.99 4.91 6.96
N ASP A 123 -6.14 4.05 6.42
CA ASP A 123 -4.70 4.10 6.68
C ASP A 123 -4.01 5.22 5.91
N PHE A 124 -4.51 5.56 4.71
CA PHE A 124 -3.99 6.69 3.95
C PHE A 124 -4.27 8.01 4.65
N VAL A 125 -5.51 8.21 5.10
CA VAL A 125 -5.97 9.41 5.80
C VAL A 125 -5.23 9.63 7.12
N LYS A 126 -4.99 8.56 7.90
CA LYS A 126 -4.19 8.63 9.15
C LYS A 126 -2.78 9.16 8.91
N ARG A 127 -2.25 9.00 7.71
CA ARG A 127 -0.88 9.39 7.33
C ARG A 127 -0.80 10.73 6.65
N LEU A 128 -1.93 11.37 6.36
CA LEU A 128 -1.90 12.75 5.85
C LEU A 128 -1.21 13.66 6.88
N PRO A 129 -0.52 14.71 6.44
CA PRO A 129 0.06 15.71 7.33
C PRO A 129 -0.99 16.54 8.06
#